data_AF-A0A0F9E7L6-F1
#
_entry.id   AF-A0A0F9E7L6-F1
#
_cell.length_a   1.000
_cell.length_b   1.000
_cell.length_c   1.000
_cell.angle_alpha   90.00
_cell.angle_beta   90.00
_cell.angle_gamma   90.00
#
_symmetry.space_group_name_H-M   'P 1'
#
loop_
_entity.id
_entity.type
_entity.pdbx_description
1 polymer ?
#
loop_
_entity_poly.entity_id
_entity_poly.type
_entity_poly.pdbx_seq_one_letter_code
_entity_poly.pdbx_strand_id
1 'polypeptide(L)'
;DKPVPGAAAFLVEAVQHFDVQVFSSRSHQEGGIKAMQTWVEIIVLEYFDDGGERPPKYSQVSEVLNAIKYPTEKPPAHVTIDDRAITFIGVWPAIEDLKNFKPWNKS
;
A
#
# COMPACT_ATOMS: atom_id res chain seq x y z
N ASP A 1 -10.72 5.13 -6.57
CA ASP A 1 -10.74 3.71 -6.95
C ASP A 1 -11.07 2.82 -5.78
N LYS A 2 -11.76 1.71 -6.03
CA LYS A 2 -12.01 0.69 -5.01
C LYS A 2 -10.69 0.00 -4.64
N PRO A 3 -10.49 -0.41 -3.37
CA PRO A 3 -9.32 -1.19 -3.00
C PRO A 3 -9.31 -2.53 -3.72
N VAL A 4 -8.10 -3.02 -4.02
CA VAL A 4 -7.91 -4.43 -4.34
C VAL A 4 -8.44 -5.24 -3.14
N PRO A 5 -9.26 -6.30 -3.37
CA PRO A 5 -9.76 -7.12 -2.28
C PRO A 5 -8.65 -7.58 -1.33
N GLY A 6 -8.85 -7.38 -0.03
CA GLY A 6 -7.88 -7.72 1.02
C GLY A 6 -6.85 -6.63 1.35
N ALA A 7 -6.82 -5.49 0.66
CA ALA A 7 -5.81 -4.44 0.90
C ALA A 7 -5.81 -3.93 2.37
N ALA A 8 -6.97 -3.66 2.95
CA ALA A 8 -7.06 -3.18 4.34
C ALA A 8 -6.62 -4.26 5.34
N ALA A 9 -7.10 -5.50 5.18
CA ALA A 9 -6.69 -6.64 6.01
C ALA A 9 -5.17 -6.85 5.97
N PHE A 10 -4.56 -6.73 4.78
CA PHE A 10 -3.11 -6.81 4.62
C PHE A 10 -2.39 -5.69 5.38
N LEU A 11 -2.82 -4.44 5.27
CA LEU A 11 -2.19 -3.32 5.97
C LEU A 11 -2.28 -3.47 7.49
N VAL A 12 -3.44 -3.87 8.01
CA VAL A 12 -3.68 -4.09 9.45
C VAL A 12 -2.72 -5.15 10.01
N GLU A 13 -2.50 -6.24 9.28
CA GLU A 13 -1.54 -7.27 9.67
C GLU A 13 -0.09 -6.80 9.48
N ALA A 14 0.23 -6.16 8.35
CA ALA A 14 1.59 -5.77 8.00
C ALA A 14 2.20 -4.80 9.02
N VAL A 15 1.42 -3.86 9.56
CA VAL A 15 1.91 -2.90 10.57
C VAL A 15 2.29 -3.57 11.90
N GLN A 16 1.88 -4.81 12.14
CA GLN A 16 2.30 -5.58 13.33
C GLN A 16 3.71 -6.18 13.18
N HIS A 17 4.19 -6.34 11.94
CA HIS A 17 5.44 -7.06 11.65
C HIS A 17 6.52 -6.20 10.99
N PHE A 18 6.13 -5.11 10.31
CA PHE A 18 7.02 -4.31 9.47
C PHE A 18 6.91 -2.80 9.76
N ASP A 19 7.99 -2.07 9.50
CA ASP A 19 7.92 -0.62 9.31
C ASP A 19 7.27 -0.34 7.94
N VAL A 20 5.94 -0.19 7.93
CA VAL A 20 5.17 -0.04 6.70
C VAL A 20 5.34 1.37 6.13
N GLN A 21 5.87 1.45 4.91
CA GLN A 21 6.03 2.72 4.19
C GLN A 21 5.28 2.67 2.85
N VAL A 22 4.34 3.60 2.66
CA VAL A 22 3.60 3.76 1.41
C VAL A 22 4.28 4.84 0.58
N PHE A 23 5.01 4.41 -0.45
CA PHE A 23 5.72 5.28 -1.38
C PHE A 23 5.14 5.17 -2.79
N SER A 24 4.98 6.30 -3.48
CA SER A 24 4.42 6.35 -4.82
C SER A 24 5.03 7.50 -5.62
N SER A 25 4.84 7.51 -6.94
CA SER A 25 5.11 8.70 -7.76
C SER A 25 4.34 9.94 -7.27
N ARG A 26 3.20 9.73 -6.60
CA ARG A 26 2.41 10.78 -5.95
C ARG A 26 3.09 11.38 -4.72
N SER A 27 4.06 10.71 -4.10
CA SER A 27 4.75 11.22 -2.90
C SER A 27 5.42 12.58 -3.12
N HIS A 28 5.79 12.90 -4.36
CA HIS A 28 6.43 14.17 -4.73
C HIS A 28 5.44 15.21 -5.27
N GLN A 29 4.17 14.85 -5.44
CA GLN A 29 3.16 15.75 -5.96
C GLN A 29 2.53 16.54 -4.82
N GLU A 30 2.20 17.81 -5.08
CA GLU A 30 1.44 18.61 -4.14
C GLU A 30 0.12 17.90 -3.79
N GLY A 31 -0.12 17.68 -2.49
CA GLY A 31 -1.29 16.97 -2.00
C GLY A 31 -1.30 15.45 -2.21
N GLY A 32 -0.30 14.86 -2.90
CA GLY A 32 -0.29 13.43 -3.21
C GLY A 32 -0.18 12.53 -1.97
N ILE A 33 0.62 12.91 -0.97
CA ILE A 33 0.67 12.22 0.33
C ILE A 33 -0.69 12.28 1.04
N LYS A 34 -1.32 13.45 1.09
CA LYS A 34 -2.63 13.62 1.70
C LYS A 34 -3.68 12.75 1.04
N ALA A 35 -3.68 12.68 -0.30
CA ALA A 35 -4.59 11.81 -1.05
C ALA A 35 -4.39 10.33 -0.71
N MET A 36 -3.14 9.87 -0.56
CA MET A 36 -2.85 8.49 -0.13
C MET A 36 -3.31 8.23 1.30
N GLN A 37 -3.03 9.14 2.24
CA GLN A 37 -3.47 9.04 3.62
C GLN A 37 -5.00 8.94 3.73
N THR A 38 -5.72 9.84 3.07
CA THR A 38 -7.19 9.83 3.05
C THR A 38 -7.74 8.54 2.45
N TRP A 39 -7.12 8.03 1.37
CA TRP A 39 -7.56 6.78 0.77
C TRP A 39 -7.34 5.58 1.70
N VAL A 40 -6.20 5.51 2.39
CA VAL A 40 -5.91 4.44 3.37
C VAL A 40 -6.85 4.54 4.58
N GLU A 41 -7.10 5.75 5.08
CA GLU A 41 -8.05 6.01 6.17
C GLU A 41 -9.44 5.45 5.85
N ILE A 42 -9.98 5.73 4.66
CA ILE A 42 -11.29 5.25 4.22
C ILE A 42 -11.34 3.71 4.26
N ILE A 43 -10.37 3.03 3.65
CA ILE A 43 -10.43 1.56 3.55
C ILE A 43 -10.16 0.86 4.89
N VAL A 44 -9.39 1.48 5.80
CA VAL A 44 -9.15 0.93 7.15
C VAL A 44 -10.38 1.16 8.03
N LEU A 45 -11.04 2.32 7.92
CA LEU A 45 -12.33 2.56 8.57
C LEU A 45 -13.38 1.54 8.14
N GLU A 46 -13.55 1.33 6.83
CA GLU A 46 -14.47 0.33 6.27
C GLU A 46 -14.15 -1.09 6.75
N TYR A 47 -12.87 -1.42 6.94
CA TYR A 47 -12.47 -2.74 7.44
C TYR A 47 -12.86 -3.00 8.91
N PHE A 48 -12.86 -1.96 9.74
CA PHE A 48 -13.25 -2.05 11.15
C PHE A 48 -14.74 -1.71 11.40
N ASP A 49 -15.50 -1.38 10.36
CA ASP A 49 -16.94 -1.19 10.42
C ASP A 49 -17.62 -2.57 10.48
N ASP A 50 -18.46 -2.80 11.49
CA ASP A 50 -19.21 -4.04 11.67
C ASP A 50 -20.59 -3.99 10.99
N GLY A 51 -20.78 -3.07 10.04
CA GLY A 51 -22.05 -2.86 9.35
C GLY A 51 -23.00 -1.94 10.12
N GLY A 52 -22.46 -1.07 10.98
CA GLY A 52 -23.21 -0.10 11.78
C GLY A 52 -23.91 -0.68 13.01
N GLU A 53 -23.59 -1.91 13.43
CA GLU A 53 -24.10 -2.47 14.69
C GLU A 53 -23.42 -1.83 15.89
N ARG A 54 -22.16 -1.40 15.74
CA ARG A 54 -21.37 -0.67 16.74
C ARG A 54 -20.59 0.46 16.07
N PRO A 55 -20.19 1.50 16.83
CA PRO A 55 -19.28 2.50 16.29
C PRO A 55 -17.97 1.84 15.82
N PRO A 56 -17.34 2.33 14.73
CA PRO A 56 -16.04 1.86 14.29
C PRO A 56 -15.05 1.86 15.44
N LYS A 57 -14.14 0.88 15.45
CA LYS A 57 -13.09 0.79 16.47
C LYS A 57 -12.00 1.83 16.21
N TYR A 58 -12.32 3.10 16.48
CA TYR A 58 -11.49 4.26 16.17
C TYR A 58 -10.08 4.20 16.75
N SER A 59 -9.89 3.55 17.90
CA SER A 59 -8.56 3.32 18.46
C SER A 59 -7.71 2.42 17.57
N GLN A 60 -8.27 1.31 17.07
CA GLN A 60 -7.56 0.39 16.17
C GLN A 60 -7.28 1.02 14.82
N VAL A 61 -8.23 1.80 14.28
CA VAL A 61 -8.01 2.59 13.07
C VAL A 61 -6.84 3.55 13.27
N SER A 62 -6.85 4.30 14.38
CA SER A 62 -5.80 5.27 14.70
C SER A 62 -4.43 4.60 14.89
N GLU A 63 -4.39 3.44 15.55
CA GLU A 63 -3.16 2.63 15.71
C GLU A 63 -2.56 2.24 14.36
N VAL A 64 -3.39 1.74 13.43
CA VAL A 64 -2.94 1.35 12.09
C VAL A 64 -2.46 2.56 11.28
N LEU A 65 -3.23 3.65 11.27
CA LEU A 65 -2.88 4.85 10.49
C LEU A 65 -1.61 5.53 11.01
N ASN A 66 -1.40 5.57 12.33
CA ASN A 66 -0.19 6.13 12.93
C ASN A 66 1.06 5.28 12.69
N ALA A 67 0.89 3.98 12.43
CA ALA A 67 2.00 3.08 12.13
C ALA A 67 2.47 3.16 10.66
N ILE A 68 1.65 3.70 9.74
CA ILE A 68 1.99 3.80 8.31
C ILE A 68 2.72 5.12 8.03
N LYS A 69 3.89 5.03 7.39
CA LYS A 69 4.68 6.20 6.97
C LYS A 69 4.50 6.49 5.48
N TYR A 70 4.67 7.75 5.10
CA TYR A 70 4.53 8.23 3.73
C TYR A 70 5.77 9.05 3.34
N PRO A 71 6.88 8.41 2.97
CA PRO A 71 8.11 9.11 2.66
C PRO A 71 7.99 9.89 1.34
N THR A 72 8.72 11.01 1.26
CA THR A 72 8.84 11.80 0.03
C THR A 72 9.90 11.23 -0.91
N GLU A 73 10.85 10.45 -0.41
CA GLU A 73 11.91 9.80 -1.18
C GLU A 73 11.84 8.28 -1.05
N LYS A 74 12.48 7.54 -1.97
CA LYS A 74 12.47 6.08 -1.94
C LYS A 74 13.21 5.57 -0.70
N PRO A 75 12.53 4.89 0.25
CA PRO A 75 13.20 4.40 1.44
C PRO A 75 14.04 3.14 1.15
N PRO A 76 15.09 2.87 1.93
CA PRO A 76 15.64 1.53 2.01
C PRO A 76 14.56 0.58 2.57
N ALA A 77 14.38 -0.59 1.94
CA ALA A 77 13.33 -1.54 2.33
C ALA A 77 13.87 -2.96 2.40
N HIS A 78 13.40 -3.74 3.37
CA HIS A 78 13.63 -5.18 3.42
C HIS A 78 12.94 -5.90 2.26
N VAL A 79 11.71 -5.46 1.93
CA VAL A 79 10.91 -5.97 0.82
C VAL A 79 10.09 -4.83 0.21
N THR A 80 9.91 -4.85 -1.12
CA THR A 80 9.07 -3.91 -1.86
C THR A 80 7.97 -4.68 -2.58
N ILE A 81 6.74 -4.18 -2.48
CA ILE A 81 5.58 -4.68 -3.23
C ILE A 81 5.18 -3.59 -4.23
N ASP A 82 5.32 -3.88 -5.52
CA ASP A 82 5.02 -2.94 -6.61
C ASP A 82 4.48 -3.72 -7.81
N ASP A 83 3.43 -3.21 -8.45
CA ASP A 83 2.79 -3.86 -9.59
C ASP A 83 3.62 -3.83 -10.88
N ARG A 84 4.68 -3.03 -10.90
CA ARG A 84 5.56 -2.78 -12.04
C ARG A 84 7.02 -3.15 -11.77
N ALA A 85 7.28 -3.96 -10.74
CA ALA A 85 8.60 -4.46 -10.43
C ALA A 85 8.80 -5.91 -10.87
N ILE A 86 10.01 -6.21 -11.35
CA ILE A 86 10.49 -7.58 -11.58
C ILE A 86 11.51 -7.89 -10.49
N THR A 87 11.35 -9.03 -9.82
CA THR A 87 12.32 -9.48 -8.81
C THR A 87 13.63 -9.89 -9.49
N PHE A 88 14.74 -9.26 -9.11
CA PHE A 88 16.05 -9.68 -9.54
C PHE A 88 16.52 -10.88 -8.71
N ILE A 89 16.69 -12.03 -9.36
CA ILE A 89 17.06 -13.31 -8.73
C ILE A 89 18.52 -13.70 -8.98
N GLY A 90 19.37 -12.74 -9.36
CA GLY A 90 20.77 -12.98 -9.73
C GLY A 90 20.97 -13.34 -11.21
N VAL A 91 19.90 -13.38 -12.01
CA VAL A 91 19.93 -13.56 -13.46
C VAL A 91 19.22 -12.39 -14.11
N TRP A 92 19.84 -11.80 -15.13
CA TRP A 92 19.24 -10.70 -15.88
C TRP A 92 18.13 -11.24 -16.80
N PRO A 93 16.93 -10.63 -16.78
CA PRO A 93 15.84 -11.03 -17.68
C PRO A 93 16.19 -10.71 -19.13
N ALA A 94 15.60 -11.44 -20.09
CA ALA A 94 15.78 -11.12 -21.48
C ALA A 94 15.08 -9.79 -21.81
N ILE A 95 15.62 -9.04 -22.77
CA ILE A 95 15.03 -7.75 -23.18
C ILE A 95 13.59 -7.92 -23.67
N GLU A 96 13.27 -9.04 -24.32
CA GLU A 96 11.91 -9.33 -24.76
C GLU A 96 10.95 -9.56 -23.59
N ASP A 97 11.42 -10.13 -22.47
CA ASP A 97 10.58 -10.27 -21.26
C ASP A 97 10.25 -8.90 -20.68
N LEU A 98 11.22 -7.97 -20.69
CA LEU A 98 11.01 -6.59 -20.23
C LEU A 98 10.00 -5.84 -21.11
N LYS A 99 10.09 -6.00 -22.45
CA LYS A 99 9.16 -5.37 -23.39
C LYS A 99 7.74 -5.90 -23.25
N ASN A 100 7.60 -7.17 -22.91
CA ASN A 100 6.31 -7.84 -22.77
C ASN A 100 5.74 -7.79 -21.35
N PHE A 101 6.46 -7.17 -20.39
CA PHE A 101 5.99 -7.03 -19.03
C PHE A 101 4.65 -6.28 -18.98
N LYS A 102 3.68 -6.84 -18.24
CA LYS A 102 2.39 -6.23 -17.97
C LYS A 102 2.17 -6.15 -16.46
N PRO A 103 1.73 -5.00 -15.92
CA PRO A 103 1.27 -4.94 -14.54
C PRO A 103 0.03 -5.82 -14.36
N TRP A 104 -0.23 -6.24 -13.12
CA TRP A 104 -1.28 -7.23 -12.81
C TRP A 104 -2.68 -6.84 -13.32
N ASN A 105 -2.97 -5.54 -13.44
CA ASN A 105 -4.26 -5.00 -13.86
C ASN A 105 -4.42 -4.81 -15.38
N LYS A 106 -3.48 -5.29 -16.21
CA LYS A 106 -3.49 -5.16 -17.68
C LYS A 106 -3.49 -6.50 -18.42
N SER A 107 -4.08 -7.55 -17.82
CA SER A 107 -4.22 -8.87 -18.44
C SER A 107 -4.99 -8.82 -19.76
#